data_AF-A0A4Q2YFG4-F1
#
_entry.id   AF-A0A4Q2YFG4-F1
#
_cell.length_a   1.000
_cell.length_b   1.000
_cell.length_c   1.000
_cell.angle_alpha   90.00
_cell.angle_beta   90.00
_cell.angle_gamma   90.00
#
_symmetry.space_group_name_H-M   'P 1'
#
loop_
_entity.id
_entity.type
_entity.pdbx_description
1 polymer ?
#
loop_
_entity_poly.entity_id
_entity_poly.type
_entity_poly.pdbx_seq_one_letter_code
_entity_poly.pdbx_strand_id
1 'polypeptide(L)' 'MPTLRRSFTLAALVASLAGARADELLVDAEGFSSLGGWVVDQQSMDQMGSPYLMAHGLGEV' A
#
# COMPACT_ATOMS: atom_id res chain seq x y z
N MET A 1 10.64 -42.59 0.58
CA MET A 1 11.40 -41.41 0.13
C MET A 1 10.64 -40.35 -0.71
N PRO A 2 9.29 -40.30 -0.83
CA PRO A 2 8.60 -39.17 -1.49
C PRO A 2 8.17 -38.05 -0.55
N THR A 3 7.93 -38.34 0.73
CA THR A 3 7.49 -37.37 1.76
C THR A 3 8.57 -36.34 2.08
N LEU A 4 9.82 -36.77 2.22
CA LEU A 4 10.96 -35.89 2.50
C LEU A 4 11.21 -34.89 1.36
N ARG A 5 11.09 -35.33 0.10
CA ARG A 5 11.26 -34.46 -1.08
C ARG A 5 10.18 -33.38 -1.17
N ARG A 6 8.94 -33.72 -0.80
CA ARG A 6 7.82 -32.77 -0.73
C ARG A 6 8.02 -31.71 0.37
N SER A 7 8.54 -32.12 1.52
CA SER A 7 8.87 -31.19 2.61
C SER A 7 9.97 -30.21 2.20
N PHE A 8 11.02 -30.67 1.52
CA PHE A 8 12.08 -29.81 1.00
C PHE A 8 11.59 -28.83 -0.06
N THR A 9 10.73 -29.27 -0.99
CA THR A 9 10.16 -28.36 -2.00
C THR A 9 9.25 -27.29 -1.38
N LEU A 10 8.48 -27.65 -0.35
CA LEU A 10 7.64 -26.69 0.36
C LEU A 10 8.49 -25.68 1.13
N ALA A 11 9.53 -26.14 1.82
CA ALA A 11 10.46 -25.27 2.54
C ALA A 11 11.19 -24.29 1.60
N ALA A 12 11.63 -24.77 0.42
CA ALA A 12 12.26 -23.93 -0.60
C ALA A 12 11.29 -22.87 -1.16
N LEU A 13 10.03 -23.24 -1.39
CA LEU A 13 8.99 -22.32 -1.86
C LEU A 13 8.68 -21.24 -0.82
N VAL A 14 8.61 -21.57 0.46
CA VAL A 14 8.38 -20.59 1.53
C VAL A 14 9.58 -19.66 1.67
N ALA A 15 10.80 -20.18 1.56
CA ALA A 15 12.02 -19.37 1.64
C ALA A 15 12.12 -18.33 0.51
N SER A 16 11.63 -18.63 -0.70
CA SER A 16 11.66 -17.66 -1.81
C SER A 16 10.73 -16.47 -1.64
N LEU A 17 9.74 -16.56 -0.73
CA LEU A 17 8.83 -15.46 -0.41
C LEU A 17 9.42 -14.48 0.63
N ALA A 18 10.45 -14.89 1.39
CA ALA A 18 10.99 -14.08 2.49
C ALA A 18 11.72 -12.79 2.04
N GLY A 19 12.12 -12.71 0.77
CA GLY A 19 12.78 -11.54 0.19
C GLY A 19 11.84 -10.59 -0.56
N ALA A 20 10.54 -10.89 -0.63
CA ALA A 20 9.59 -10.02 -1.32
C ALA A 20 9.48 -8.68 -0.58
N ARG A 21 9.76 -7.59 -1.29
CA ARG A 21 9.54 -6.22 -0.82
C ARG A 21 8.44 -5.60 -1.66
N ALA A 22 7.53 -4.90 -1.01
CA ALA A 22 6.59 -4.05 -1.72
C ALA A 22 7.34 -2.78 -2.18
N ASP A 23 7.08 -2.36 -3.42
CA ASP A 23 7.50 -1.04 -3.86
C ASP A 23 6.63 0.03 -3.19
N GLU A 24 7.23 1.20 -2.97
CA GLU A 24 6.51 2.38 -2.53
C GLU A 24 5.95 3.11 -3.75
N LEU A 25 4.64 3.36 -3.74
CA LEU A 25 3.95 4.10 -4.78
C LEU A 25 3.24 5.30 -4.14
N LEU A 26 3.62 6.49 -4.56
CA LEU A 26 2.91 7.73 -4.23
C LEU A 26 1.90 8.03 -5.34
N VAL A 27 0.69 8.41 -4.93
CA VAL A 27 -0.41 8.78 -5.84
C VAL A 27 -0.86 10.19 -5.46
N ASP A 28 -1.13 11.01 -6.48
CA ASP A 28 -1.62 12.37 -6.28
C ASP A 28 -3.02 12.38 -5.66
N ALA A 29 -3.21 13.18 -4.61
CA ALA A 29 -4.47 13.29 -3.89
C ALA A 29 -5.61 13.83 -4.77
N GLU A 30 -5.31 14.64 -5.77
CA GLU A 30 -6.30 15.17 -6.71
C GLU A 30 -6.65 14.19 -7.85
N GLY A 31 -5.89 13.10 -8.00
CA GLY A 31 -6.08 12.12 -9.08
C GLY A 31 -7.32 11.22 -8.91
N PHE A 32 -7.98 11.25 -7.76
CA PHE A 32 -9.13 10.41 -7.45
C PHE A 32 -10.45 11.04 -7.92
N SER A 33 -11.28 10.27 -8.64
CA SER A 33 -12.59 10.73 -9.10
C SER A 33 -13.66 10.83 -8.01
N SER A 34 -13.45 10.13 -6.88
CA SER A 34 -14.30 10.19 -5.69
C SER A 34 -13.43 10.08 -4.44
N LEU A 35 -13.60 11.01 -3.51
CA LEU A 35 -12.84 11.09 -2.26
C LEU A 35 -13.60 10.48 -1.06
N GLY A 36 -14.88 10.12 -1.24
CA GLY A 36 -15.75 9.73 -0.13
C GLY A 36 -15.81 10.82 0.94
N GLY A 37 -15.63 10.45 2.20
CA GLY A 37 -15.60 11.39 3.35
C GLY A 37 -14.25 12.10 3.58
N TRP A 38 -13.32 12.06 2.63
CA TRP A 38 -12.00 12.67 2.74
C TRP A 38 -11.97 14.04 2.07
N VAL A 39 -11.12 14.93 2.59
CA VAL A 39 -10.98 16.30 2.09
C VAL A 39 -9.53 16.53 1.64
N VAL A 40 -9.36 17.25 0.54
CA VAL A 40 -8.04 17.69 0.07
C VAL A 40 -7.49 18.77 0.99
N ASP A 41 -6.32 18.53 1.56
CA ASP A 41 -5.53 19.45 2.37
C ASP A 41 -4.27 19.90 1.61
N GLN A 42 -4.15 21.21 1.41
CA GLN A 42 -3.06 21.85 0.65
C GLN A 42 -1.96 22.44 1.55
N GLN A 43 -2.01 22.27 2.86
CA GLN A 43 -1.08 22.90 3.80
C GLN A 43 0.39 22.44 3.63
N SER A 44 0.63 21.33 2.94
CA SER A 44 1.98 20.77 2.74
C SER A 44 2.51 20.87 1.30
N MET A 45 1.86 21.69 0.45
CA MET A 45 2.27 21.87 -0.95
C MET A 45 3.74 22.30 -1.09
N ASP A 46 4.21 23.21 -0.22
CA ASP A 46 5.59 23.71 -0.27
C ASP A 46 6.65 22.63 0.02
N GLN A 47 6.31 21.59 0.78
CA GLN A 47 7.24 20.50 1.11
C GLN A 47 7.10 19.31 0.17
N MET A 48 5.87 18.98 -0.23
CA MET A 48 5.55 17.73 -0.93
C MET A 48 5.22 17.92 -2.40
N GLY A 49 5.05 19.17 -2.86
CA GLY A 49 4.73 19.51 -4.24
C GLY A 49 3.33 19.06 -4.69
N SER A 50 2.54 18.48 -3.79
CA SER A 50 1.20 17.94 -4.00
C SER A 50 0.41 17.95 -2.68
N PRO A 51 -0.93 18.00 -2.73
CA PRO A 51 -1.76 18.00 -1.54
C PRO A 51 -1.96 16.58 -0.99
N TYR A 52 -2.62 16.48 0.17
CA TYR A 52 -2.95 15.21 0.82
C TYR A 52 -4.44 15.07 1.08
N LEU A 53 -4.90 13.83 1.25
CA LEU A 53 -6.25 13.57 1.73
C LEU A 53 -6.27 13.47 3.25
N MET A 54 -7.10 14.29 3.89
CA MET A 54 -7.36 14.25 5.32
C MET A 54 -8.73 13.59 5.58
N ALA A 55 -8.73 12.55 6.42
CA ALA A 55 -9.97 12.01 6.95
C ALA A 55 -10.44 12.88 8.12
N HIS A 56 -11.63 13.47 8.01
CA HIS A 56 -12.27 14.22 9.10
C HIS A 56 -12.71 13.32 10.28
N GLY A 57 -12.60 11.99 10.16
CA GLY A 57 -13.00 11.05 11.23
C GLY A 57 -14.50 10.73 11.27
N LEU A 58 -15.28 11.24 10.31
CA LEU A 58 -16.70 10.90 10.11
C LEU A 58 -16.91 10.17 8.78
N GLY A 59 -16.01 9.24 8.42
CA GLY A 59 -16.02 8.55 7.13
C GLY A 59 -17.44 8.19 6.65
N GLU A 60 -17.82 8.74 5.50
CA GLU A 60 -19.13 8.69 4.82
C GLU A 60 -20.38 9.21 5.58
N VAL A 61 -21.14 10.03 4.85
CA VAL A 61 -22.59 9.88 4.71
C VAL A 61 -22.92 9.60 3.24
#